data_AF-V5RYQ1-F1
#
_entry.id   AF-V5RYQ1-F1
#
_cell.length_a   1.000
_cell.length_b   1.000
_cell.length_c   1.000
_cell.angle_alpha   90.00
_cell.angle_beta   90.00
_cell.angle_gamma   90.00
#
_symmetry.space_group_name_H-M   'P 1'
#
loop_
_entity.id
_entity.type
_entity.pdbx_description
1 polymer ?
#
loop_
_entity_poly.entity_id
_entity_poly.type
_entity_poly.pdbx_seq_one_letter_code
_entity_poly.pdbx_strand_id
1 'polypeptide(L)'
;MRITEPIRTEHKELIPEIDKLKQTAEAIGRVPSEQLAAQIDERLNFLHHHLLPHARQEEEILYPAVARAMGSSDATRTMSRDHQAVKQLTQRLQELRNNFDDNQAREVLYGLYTLVSVHFAKEEEIYLTLLDERLSESEAAELFHQLEHAGHHSGHTH
;
A
#
# COMPACT_ATOMS: atom_id res chain seq x y z
N MET A 1 15.02 19.36 -4.42
CA MET A 1 14.24 18.22 -3.89
C MET A 1 13.08 18.02 -4.83
N ARG A 2 12.71 16.77 -5.14
CA ARG A 2 11.51 16.54 -5.96
C ARG A 2 10.28 16.97 -5.18
N ILE A 3 9.27 17.43 -5.90
CA ILE A 3 8.07 17.93 -5.28
C ILE A 3 7.37 16.78 -4.55
N THR A 4 7.37 15.57 -5.11
CA THR A 4 6.75 14.38 -4.50
C THR A 4 7.66 13.59 -3.54
N GLU A 5 8.77 14.16 -3.05
CA GLU A 5 9.67 13.44 -2.14
C GLU A 5 9.02 12.94 -0.84
N PRO A 6 8.03 13.62 -0.22
CA PRO A 6 7.35 13.11 0.97
C PRO A 6 6.69 11.75 0.76
N ILE A 7 5.97 11.56 -0.35
CA ILE A 7 5.29 10.29 -0.68
C ILE A 7 6.33 9.18 -0.91
N ARG A 8 7.42 9.48 -1.62
CA ARG A 8 8.54 8.54 -1.80
C ARG A 8 9.19 8.15 -0.48
N THR A 9 9.20 9.05 0.49
CA THR A 9 9.75 8.78 1.83
C THR A 9 8.82 7.83 2.59
N GLU A 10 7.51 8.06 2.54
CA GLU A 10 6.51 7.13 3.10
C GLU A 10 6.64 5.72 2.48
N HIS A 11 6.77 5.62 1.15
CA HIS A 11 6.97 4.31 0.49
C HIS A 11 8.25 3.61 0.97
N LYS A 12 9.35 4.34 1.12
CA LYS A 12 10.61 3.79 1.66
C LYS A 12 10.42 3.22 3.07
N GLU A 13 9.53 3.80 3.88
CA GLU A 13 9.20 3.30 5.22
C GLU A 13 8.28 2.06 5.18
N LEU A 14 7.41 1.95 4.18
CA LEU A 14 6.52 0.79 4.00
C LEU A 14 7.21 -0.43 3.38
N ILE A 15 8.19 -0.24 2.48
CA ILE A 15 8.88 -1.32 1.76
C ILE A 15 9.43 -2.43 2.68
N PRO A 16 10.11 -2.14 3.81
CA PRO A 16 10.58 -3.17 4.73
C PRO A 16 9.45 -4.05 5.30
N GLU A 17 8.26 -3.49 5.52
CA GLU A 17 7.10 -4.26 5.99
C GLU A 17 6.49 -5.13 4.87
N ILE A 18 6.58 -4.68 3.62
CA ILE A 18 6.21 -5.46 2.44
C ILE A 18 7.14 -6.66 2.26
N ASP A 19 8.46 -6.47 2.41
CA ASP A 19 9.42 -7.58 2.36
C ASP A 19 9.14 -8.66 3.41
N LYS A 20 8.63 -8.27 4.58
CA LYS A 20 8.23 -9.23 5.63
C LYS A 20 7.09 -10.14 5.19
N LEU A 21 6.21 -9.75 4.27
CA LEU A 21 5.17 -10.64 3.72
C LEU A 21 5.80 -11.84 3.02
N LYS A 22 6.82 -11.59 2.19
CA LYS A 22 7.60 -12.63 1.52
C LYS A 22 8.33 -13.51 2.53
N GLN A 23 8.96 -12.92 3.54
CA GLN A 23 9.67 -13.66 4.59
C GLN A 23 8.71 -14.56 5.39
N THR A 24 7.51 -14.09 5.72
CA THR A 24 6.47 -14.91 6.36
C THR A 24 6.06 -16.08 5.46
N ALA A 25 5.90 -15.86 4.15
CA ALA A 25 5.60 -16.94 3.20
C ALA A 25 6.70 -18.01 3.19
N GLU A 26 7.96 -17.59 3.22
CA GLU A 26 9.12 -18.46 3.28
C GLU A 26 9.21 -19.20 4.64
N ALA A 27 8.71 -18.63 5.73
CA ALA A 27 8.73 -19.27 7.05
C ALA A 27 7.72 -20.42 7.19
N ILE A 28 6.69 -20.50 6.34
CA ILE A 28 5.63 -21.52 6.43
C ILE A 28 6.24 -22.93 6.27
N GLY A 29 6.08 -23.76 7.30
CA GLY A 29 6.64 -25.11 7.39
C GLY A 29 8.10 -25.17 7.85
N ARG A 30 8.72 -24.02 8.16
CA ARG A 30 10.11 -23.90 8.66
C ARG A 30 10.20 -23.43 10.10
N VAL A 31 9.16 -22.79 10.62
CA VAL A 31 9.07 -22.29 12.00
C VAL A 31 7.91 -22.94 12.75
N PRO A 32 7.92 -22.96 14.10
CA PRO A 32 6.78 -23.42 14.90
C PRO A 32 5.49 -22.67 14.57
N SER A 33 4.36 -23.37 14.65
CA SER A 33 3.04 -22.81 14.29
C SER A 33 2.65 -21.57 15.09
N GLU A 34 3.03 -21.49 16.38
CA GLU A 34 2.79 -20.31 17.22
C GLU A 34 3.57 -19.08 16.72
N GLN A 35 4.83 -19.27 16.33
CA GLN A 35 5.66 -18.20 15.76
C GLN A 35 5.12 -17.74 14.41
N LEU A 36 4.69 -18.68 13.56
CA LEU A 36 4.09 -18.35 12.27
C LEU A 36 2.78 -17.56 12.43
N ALA A 37 1.94 -17.98 13.38
CA ALA A 37 0.68 -17.30 13.70
C ALA A 37 0.93 -15.85 14.14
N ALA A 38 1.91 -15.62 15.02
CA ALA A 38 2.30 -14.28 15.45
C ALA A 38 2.80 -13.41 14.29
N GLN A 39 3.63 -13.97 13.40
CA GLN A 39 4.08 -13.24 12.20
C GLN A 39 2.91 -12.82 11.32
N ILE A 40 1.95 -13.72 11.06
CA ILE A 40 0.74 -13.42 10.27
C ILE A 40 -0.09 -12.33 10.95
N ASP A 41 -0.26 -12.39 12.27
CA ASP A 41 -1.00 -11.37 13.02
C ASP A 41 -0.34 -9.99 12.90
N GLU A 42 0.99 -9.90 12.97
CA GLU A 42 1.72 -8.66 12.70
C GLU A 42 1.55 -8.18 11.25
N ARG A 43 1.57 -9.09 10.27
CA ARG A 43 1.36 -8.73 8.85
C ARG A 43 -0.05 -8.19 8.64
N LEU A 44 -1.07 -8.82 9.22
CA LEU A 44 -2.44 -8.35 9.18
C LEU A 44 -2.59 -6.99 9.86
N ASN A 45 -1.92 -6.79 11.00
CA ASN A 45 -1.91 -5.49 11.68
C ASN A 45 -1.32 -4.40 10.77
N PHE A 46 -0.18 -4.65 10.14
CA PHE A 46 0.42 -3.75 9.17
C PHE A 46 -0.51 -3.43 8.00
N LEU A 47 -1.08 -4.47 7.37
CA LEU A 47 -1.98 -4.31 6.22
C LEU A 47 -3.20 -3.45 6.57
N HIS A 48 -3.83 -3.68 7.74
CA HIS A 48 -5.04 -2.97 8.14
C HIS A 48 -4.82 -1.55 8.64
N HIS A 49 -3.72 -1.30 9.35
CA HIS A 49 -3.52 -0.03 10.05
C HIS A 49 -2.52 0.90 9.36
N HIS A 50 -1.77 0.41 8.37
CA HIS A 50 -0.80 1.21 7.64
C HIS A 50 -1.06 1.16 6.13
N LEU A 51 -0.98 -0.02 5.51
CA LEU A 51 -1.02 -0.10 4.04
C LEU A 51 -2.39 0.26 3.44
N LEU A 52 -3.48 -0.30 3.97
CA LEU A 52 -4.83 0.00 3.44
C LEU A 52 -5.27 1.45 3.70
N PRO A 53 -5.00 2.05 4.88
CA PRO A 53 -5.22 3.49 5.08
C PRO A 53 -4.44 4.37 4.11
N HIS A 54 -3.16 4.07 3.88
CA HIS A 54 -2.33 4.77 2.90
C HIS A 54 -2.94 4.69 1.49
N ALA A 55 -3.26 3.49 1.00
CA ALA A 55 -3.89 3.27 -0.30
C ALA A 55 -5.23 4.05 -0.46
N ARG A 56 -6.02 4.15 0.63
CA ARG A 56 -7.26 4.93 0.62
C ARG A 56 -6.98 6.43 0.52
N GLN A 57 -5.98 6.93 1.25
CA GLN A 57 -5.60 8.33 1.20
C GLN A 57 -5.13 8.73 -0.20
N GLU A 58 -4.42 7.86 -0.90
CA GLU A 58 -4.03 8.07 -2.29
C GLU A 58 -5.24 8.16 -3.22
N GLU A 59 -6.22 7.25 -3.08
CA GLU A 59 -7.45 7.30 -3.87
C GLU A 59 -8.23 8.61 -3.65
N GLU A 60 -8.28 9.10 -2.42
CA GLU A 60 -9.05 10.30 -2.06
C GLU A 60 -8.34 11.59 -2.49
N ILE A 61 -7.00 11.62 -2.53
CA ILE A 61 -6.22 12.86 -2.65
C ILE A 61 -5.24 12.84 -3.83
N LEU A 62 -4.36 11.84 -3.89
CA LEU A 62 -3.30 11.75 -4.91
C LEU A 62 -3.88 11.47 -6.30
N TYR A 63 -4.77 10.50 -6.42
CA TYR A 63 -5.32 10.06 -7.71
C TYR A 63 -6.13 11.14 -8.43
N PRO A 64 -6.93 11.99 -7.75
CA PRO A 64 -7.51 13.17 -8.36
C PRO A 64 -6.47 14.13 -8.97
N ALA A 65 -5.32 14.32 -8.31
CA ALA A 65 -4.25 15.17 -8.86
C ALA A 65 -3.62 14.54 -10.11
N VAL A 66 -3.35 13.23 -10.08
CA VAL A 66 -2.86 12.47 -11.25
C VAL A 66 -3.84 12.55 -12.42
N ALA A 67 -5.13 12.32 -12.17
CA ALA A 67 -6.18 12.38 -13.18
C ALA A 67 -6.26 13.76 -13.85
N ARG A 68 -6.12 14.85 -13.07
CA ARG A 68 -6.04 16.22 -13.59
C ARG A 68 -4.79 16.43 -14.45
N ALA A 69 -3.63 15.98 -13.98
CA ALA A 69 -2.35 16.12 -14.71
C ALA A 69 -2.34 15.34 -16.04
N MET A 70 -3.01 14.18 -16.09
CA MET A 70 -3.17 13.37 -17.31
C MET A 70 -4.35 13.81 -18.19
N GLY A 71 -5.25 14.65 -17.69
CA GLY A 71 -6.46 15.08 -18.40
C GLY A 71 -7.48 13.96 -18.62
N SER A 72 -7.49 12.94 -17.76
CA SER A 72 -8.40 11.79 -17.88
C SER A 72 -8.80 11.25 -16.51
N SER A 73 -10.11 11.13 -16.26
CA SER A 73 -10.66 10.52 -15.04
C SER A 73 -10.43 9.01 -14.97
N ASP A 74 -10.19 8.35 -16.11
CA ASP A 74 -9.90 6.91 -16.13
C ASP A 74 -8.42 6.59 -15.85
N ALA A 75 -7.55 7.60 -15.79
CA ALA A 75 -6.09 7.45 -15.67
C ALA A 75 -5.66 6.59 -14.48
N THR A 76 -6.40 6.65 -13.38
CA THR A 76 -6.04 5.97 -12.12
C THR A 76 -6.79 4.66 -11.88
N ARG A 77 -7.71 4.27 -12.77
CA ARG A 77 -8.59 3.11 -12.54
C ARG A 77 -7.85 1.79 -12.42
N THR A 78 -6.73 1.63 -13.12
CA THR A 78 -5.90 0.42 -12.99
C THR A 78 -5.26 0.33 -11.61
N MET A 79 -4.84 1.45 -11.04
CA MET A 79 -4.25 1.50 -9.70
C MET A 79 -5.30 1.27 -8.61
N SER A 80 -6.49 1.87 -8.73
CA SER A 80 -7.62 1.55 -7.82
C SER A 80 -8.04 0.07 -7.89
N ARG A 81 -7.91 -0.57 -9.06
CA ARG A 81 -8.17 -2.01 -9.17
C ARG A 81 -7.14 -2.84 -8.41
N ASP A 82 -5.89 -2.39 -8.34
CA ASP A 82 -4.85 -3.03 -7.52
C ASP A 82 -5.17 -2.88 -6.03
N HIS A 83 -5.57 -1.69 -5.58
CA HIS A 83 -6.00 -1.48 -4.19
C HIS A 83 -7.14 -2.43 -3.78
N GLN A 84 -8.12 -2.62 -4.67
CA GLN A 84 -9.17 -3.60 -4.44
C GLN A 84 -8.64 -5.03 -4.34
N ALA A 85 -7.65 -5.41 -5.17
CA ALA A 85 -7.03 -6.74 -5.09
C ALA A 85 -6.21 -6.91 -3.80
N VAL A 86 -5.46 -5.89 -3.37
CA VAL A 86 -4.74 -5.90 -2.08
C VAL A 86 -5.73 -6.10 -0.93
N LYS A 87 -6.84 -5.35 -0.92
CA LYS A 87 -7.90 -5.51 0.10
C LYS A 87 -8.49 -6.93 0.12
N GLN A 88 -8.76 -7.52 -1.05
CA GLN A 88 -9.29 -8.88 -1.15
C GLN A 88 -8.29 -9.92 -0.63
N LEU A 89 -7.01 -9.79 -0.98
CA LEU A 89 -5.96 -10.68 -0.50
C LEU A 89 -5.72 -10.53 1.01
N THR A 90 -5.79 -9.32 1.55
CA THR A 90 -5.71 -9.09 3.01
C THR A 90 -6.87 -9.78 3.73
N GLN A 91 -8.10 -9.67 3.23
CA GLN A 91 -9.25 -10.40 3.78
C GLN A 91 -9.05 -11.91 3.71
N ARG A 92 -8.50 -12.42 2.60
CA ARG A 92 -8.21 -13.84 2.46
C ARG A 92 -7.15 -14.32 3.46
N LEU A 93 -6.11 -13.52 3.71
CA LEU A 93 -5.10 -13.83 4.73
C LEU A 93 -5.73 -13.89 6.13
N GLN A 94 -6.66 -13.00 6.43
CA GLN A 94 -7.39 -12.98 7.70
C GLN A 94 -8.26 -14.23 7.88
N GLU A 95 -8.92 -14.70 6.82
CA GLU A 95 -9.67 -15.96 6.86
C GLU A 95 -8.75 -17.17 7.10
N LEU A 96 -7.60 -17.21 6.40
CA LEU A 96 -6.61 -18.27 6.53
C LEU A 96 -5.97 -18.29 7.92
N ARG A 97 -5.88 -17.14 8.60
CA ARG A 97 -5.39 -17.09 9.98
C ARG A 97 -6.23 -17.96 10.96
N ASN A 98 -7.52 -18.16 10.66
CA ASN A 98 -8.43 -19.00 11.45
C ASN A 98 -8.52 -20.44 10.93
N ASN A 99 -8.40 -20.63 9.61
CA ASN A 99 -8.48 -21.93 8.95
C ASN A 99 -7.22 -22.14 8.11
N PHE A 100 -6.11 -22.41 8.80
CA PHE A 100 -4.79 -22.33 8.18
C PHE A 100 -4.55 -23.43 7.15
N ASP A 101 -4.21 -23.02 5.94
CA ASP A 101 -3.73 -23.86 4.86
C ASP A 101 -2.39 -23.31 4.37
N ASP A 102 -1.35 -24.12 4.50
CA ASP A 102 0.03 -23.80 4.18
C ASP A 102 0.21 -23.24 2.75
N ASN A 103 -0.45 -23.86 1.76
CA ASN A 103 -0.26 -23.52 0.36
C ASN A 103 -0.98 -22.21 0.01
N GLN A 104 -2.23 -22.08 0.47
CA GLN A 104 -3.02 -20.87 0.25
C GLN A 104 -2.44 -19.67 1.00
N ALA A 105 -1.90 -19.87 2.21
CA ALA A 105 -1.23 -18.81 2.95
C ALA A 105 0.04 -18.33 2.20
N ARG A 106 0.86 -19.26 1.67
CA ARG A 106 2.02 -18.89 0.82
C ARG A 106 1.58 -18.11 -0.42
N GLU A 107 0.54 -18.59 -1.11
CA GLU A 107 0.02 -17.95 -2.32
C GLU A 107 -0.42 -16.51 -2.04
N VAL A 108 -1.20 -16.30 -0.99
CA VAL A 108 -1.70 -14.97 -0.61
C VAL A 108 -0.56 -14.04 -0.20
N LEU A 109 0.39 -14.51 0.60
CA LEU A 109 1.52 -13.69 1.06
C LEU A 109 2.44 -13.28 -0.10
N TYR A 110 2.79 -14.20 -1.01
CA TYR A 110 3.57 -13.85 -2.21
C TYR A 110 2.77 -12.96 -3.17
N GLY A 111 1.46 -13.18 -3.28
CA GLY A 111 0.55 -12.35 -4.07
C GLY A 111 0.53 -10.91 -3.57
N LEU A 112 0.35 -10.70 -2.26
CA LEU A 112 0.41 -9.38 -1.62
C LEU A 112 1.77 -8.71 -1.82
N TYR A 113 2.87 -9.43 -1.54
CA TYR A 113 4.23 -8.92 -1.75
C TYR A 113 4.42 -8.42 -3.18
N THR A 114 4.17 -9.29 -4.17
CA THR A 114 4.42 -8.99 -5.58
C THR A 114 3.53 -7.86 -6.09
N LEU A 115 2.24 -7.90 -5.76
CA LEU A 115 1.28 -6.89 -6.20
C LEU A 115 1.64 -5.51 -5.65
N VAL A 116 1.95 -5.41 -4.35
CA VAL A 116 2.27 -4.13 -3.71
C VAL A 116 3.63 -3.60 -4.18
N SER A 117 4.63 -4.45 -4.35
CA SER A 117 5.93 -4.03 -4.90
C SER A 117 5.79 -3.45 -6.31
N VAL A 118 5.01 -4.09 -7.19
CA VAL A 118 4.75 -3.56 -8.53
C VAL A 118 3.89 -2.31 -8.47
N HIS A 119 2.95 -2.24 -7.54
CA HIS A 119 2.12 -1.06 -7.33
C HIS A 119 2.95 0.18 -6.99
N PHE A 120 3.82 0.10 -5.98
CA PHE A 120 4.72 1.20 -5.61
C PHE A 120 5.64 1.59 -6.76
N ALA A 121 6.20 0.62 -7.51
CA ALA A 121 7.01 0.93 -8.68
C ALA A 121 6.23 1.74 -9.72
N LYS A 122 4.97 1.35 -10.03
CA LYS A 122 4.13 2.10 -10.98
C LYS A 122 3.85 3.51 -10.48
N GLU A 123 3.50 3.67 -9.22
CA GLU A 123 3.21 4.99 -8.67
C GLU A 123 4.44 5.88 -8.66
N GLU A 124 5.57 5.36 -8.19
CA GLU A 124 6.82 6.09 -8.09
C GLU A 124 7.40 6.46 -9.46
N GLU A 125 7.38 5.54 -10.42
CA GLU A 125 8.02 5.73 -11.72
C GLU A 125 7.10 6.49 -12.68
N ILE A 126 5.78 6.35 -12.57
CA ILE A 126 4.82 6.91 -13.51
C ILE A 126 4.11 8.13 -12.90
N TYR A 127 3.39 7.96 -11.80
CA TYR A 127 2.54 9.03 -11.26
C TYR A 127 3.34 10.13 -10.60
N LEU A 128 4.25 9.78 -9.70
CA LEU A 128 5.03 10.77 -8.97
C LEU A 128 5.99 11.52 -9.91
N THR A 129 6.59 10.83 -10.90
CA THR A 129 7.37 11.49 -11.97
C THR A 129 6.52 12.46 -12.78
N LEU A 130 5.28 12.09 -13.16
CA LEU A 130 4.38 12.98 -13.88
C LEU A 130 4.02 14.22 -13.03
N LEU A 131 3.73 14.04 -11.75
CA LEU A 131 3.39 15.16 -10.86
C LEU A 131 4.58 16.09 -10.64
N ASP A 132 5.80 15.55 -10.50
CA ASP A 132 7.03 16.34 -10.44
C ASP A 132 7.21 17.23 -11.69
N GLU A 133 6.75 16.77 -12.87
CA GLU A 133 6.85 17.52 -14.13
C GLU A 133 5.71 18.53 -14.35
N ARG A 134 4.52 18.27 -13.80
CA ARG A 134 3.28 18.98 -14.16
C ARG A 134 2.75 19.92 -13.10
N LEU A 135 3.06 19.70 -11.82
CA LEU A 135 2.58 20.57 -10.75
C LEU A 135 3.48 21.79 -10.57
N SER A 136 2.86 22.95 -10.33
CA SER A 136 3.54 24.09 -9.74
C SER A 136 3.85 23.84 -8.26
N GLU A 137 4.80 24.59 -7.69
CA GLU A 137 5.14 24.51 -6.27
C GLU A 137 3.93 24.75 -5.36
N SER A 138 3.03 25.67 -5.74
CA SER A 138 1.81 25.97 -4.98
C SER A 138 0.79 24.83 -5.00
N GLU A 139 0.56 24.21 -6.17
CA GLU A 139 -0.38 23.08 -6.29
C GLU A 139 0.12 21.87 -5.50
N ALA A 140 1.43 21.68 -5.48
CA ALA A 140 2.01 20.60 -4.73
C ALA A 140 1.99 20.85 -3.21
N ALA A 141 2.28 22.08 -2.76
CA ALA A 141 2.12 22.43 -1.36
C ALA A 141 0.68 22.19 -0.86
N GLU A 142 -0.32 22.52 -1.69
CA GLU A 142 -1.71 22.22 -1.38
C GLU A 142 -1.99 20.71 -1.31
N LEU A 143 -1.45 19.93 -2.26
CA LEU A 143 -1.57 18.47 -2.27
C LEU A 143 -0.99 17.85 -0.99
N PHE A 144 0.20 18.26 -0.56
CA PHE A 144 0.81 17.72 0.67
C PHE A 144 0.08 18.15 1.93
N HIS A 145 -0.40 19.39 1.99
CA HIS A 145 -1.24 19.83 3.09
C HIS A 145 -2.49 18.95 3.21
N GLN A 146 -3.13 18.57 2.10
CA GLN A 146 -4.26 17.64 2.12
C GLN A 146 -3.87 16.25 2.63
N LEU A 147 -2.73 15.71 2.17
CA LEU A 147 -2.21 14.41 2.61
C LEU A 147 -1.91 14.40 4.12
N GLU A 148 -1.25 15.43 4.65
CA GLU A 148 -0.93 15.53 6.08
C GLU A 148 -2.19 15.54 6.97
N HIS A 149 -3.22 16.33 6.59
CA HIS A 149 -4.47 16.40 7.37
C HIS A 149 -5.26 15.08 7.32
N ALA A 150 -5.26 14.36 6.21
CA ALA A 150 -5.94 13.08 6.09
C ALA A 150 -5.27 11.98 6.97
N GLY A 151 -3.94 11.99 7.07
CA GLY A 151 -3.19 11.10 7.95
C GLY A 151 -3.54 11.30 9.43
N HIS A 152 -3.73 12.56 9.86
CA HIS A 152 -4.08 12.87 11.26
C HIS A 152 -5.52 12.49 11.65
N HIS A 153 -6.48 12.50 10.73
CA HIS A 153 -7.84 12.06 11.01
C HIS A 153 -8.00 10.53 11.12
N SER A 154 -7.05 9.77 10.56
CA SER A 154 -7.04 8.31 10.62
C SER A 154 -6.40 7.76 11.91
N GLY A 155 -5.69 8.60 12.67
CA GLY A 155 -5.02 8.23 13.93
C GLY A 155 -5.87 8.36 15.20
N HIS A 156 -7.16 8.69 15.08
CA HIS A 156 -8.09 8.84 16.22
C HIS A 156 -9.35 7.99 16.03
N THR A 157 -9.18 6.68 15.96
CA THR A 157 -10.26 5.73 16.28
C THR A 157 -9.70 4.52 17.01
N HIS A 158 -9.97 4.54 18.33
CA HIS A 158 -9.79 3.53 19.37
C HIS A 158 -8.42 3.38 20.04
#